data_AF-A0A383E3E3-F1
#
_entry.id   AF-A0A383E3E3-F1
#
_cell.length_a   1.000
_cell.length_b   1.000
_cell.length_c   1.000
_cell.angle_alpha   90.00
_cell.angle_beta   90.00
_cell.angle_gamma   90.00
#
_symmetry.space_group_name_H-M   'P 1'
#
loop_
_entity.id
_entity.type
_entity.pdbx_description
1 polymer ?
#
loop_
_entity_poly.entity_id
_entity_poly.type
_entity_poly.pdbx_seq_one_letter_code
_entity_poly.pdbx_strand_id
1 'polypeptide(L)'
;ILAIENQLGLKYFAGAPEDHIGRPMYGLEGRYEKTQPRTYGRQDLAHLLSTAGLNVTSFMAPFPDYKLPVSIVTEAGFCSDGFDAGAFAWQSVRRDPQLPALLGFAPERVWPEIIRNKLGLDLANSFLIVGAHAPSALPEPQVLAWHYSADRAPQYCREACFSGETANEVTVSYRRLCPESKSDHADSESVRFDCPQNVRYTPGRLLSQEFIDLMGSDGWSTESAGGFVRHYA
;
A
#
# COMPACT_ATOMS: atom_id res chain seq x y z
N ILE A 1 -4.45 9.73 16.32
CA ILE A 1 -4.31 8.97 15.05
C ILE A 1 -5.66 8.99 14.37
N LEU A 2 -5.70 9.29 13.08
CA LEU A 2 -6.90 9.31 12.24
C LEU A 2 -6.68 8.35 11.06
N ALA A 3 -7.65 7.48 10.78
CA ALA A 3 -7.67 6.67 9.57
C ALA A 3 -8.95 6.99 8.80
N ILE A 4 -8.84 7.32 7.51
CA ILE A 4 -9.95 7.86 6.72
C ILE A 4 -9.74 7.67 5.23
N GLU A 5 -10.83 7.53 4.48
CA GLU A 5 -10.84 7.54 3.02
C GLU A 5 -10.28 8.85 2.44
N ASN A 6 -9.60 8.75 1.30
CA ASN A 6 -9.16 9.90 0.52
C ASN A 6 -10.20 10.21 -0.56
N GLN A 7 -10.70 11.45 -0.61
CA GLN A 7 -11.62 11.89 -1.68
C GLN A 7 -11.07 11.62 -3.09
N LEU A 8 -9.74 11.68 -3.25
CA LEU A 8 -9.02 11.52 -4.51
C LEU A 8 -8.30 10.17 -4.62
N GLY A 9 -8.73 9.15 -3.87
CA GLY A 9 -8.19 7.80 -3.99
C GLY A 9 -8.25 7.25 -5.42
N LEU A 10 -7.18 6.59 -5.89
CA LEU A 10 -7.08 6.06 -7.26
C LEU A 10 -8.23 5.10 -7.61
N LYS A 11 -8.73 4.32 -6.64
CA LYS A 11 -9.89 3.42 -6.85
C LYS A 11 -11.12 4.18 -7.35
N TYR A 12 -11.34 5.41 -6.90
CA TYR A 12 -12.49 6.21 -7.31
C TYR A 12 -12.34 6.73 -8.74
N PHE A 13 -11.12 7.06 -9.18
CA PHE A 13 -10.85 7.37 -10.60
C PHE A 13 -11.09 6.15 -11.50
N ALA A 14 -10.82 4.96 -10.97
CA ALA A 14 -11.12 3.70 -11.65
C ALA A 14 -12.62 3.33 -11.63
N GLY A 15 -13.48 4.16 -11.03
CA GLY A 15 -14.93 3.96 -11.02
C GLY A 15 -15.48 3.23 -9.79
N ALA A 16 -14.66 3.00 -8.75
CA ALA A 16 -15.19 2.54 -7.47
C ALA A 16 -16.22 3.55 -6.92
N PRO A 17 -17.32 3.07 -6.32
CA PRO A 17 -18.29 3.96 -5.67
C PRO A 17 -17.66 4.62 -4.45
N GLU A 18 -18.11 5.84 -4.15
CA GLU A 18 -17.76 6.50 -2.89
C GLU A 18 -18.30 5.69 -1.70
N ASP A 19 -17.47 5.49 -0.66
CA ASP A 19 -17.69 4.49 0.39
C ASP A 19 -18.94 4.71 1.26
N HIS A 20 -19.45 5.94 1.36
CA HIS A 20 -20.61 6.29 2.17
C HIS A 20 -21.89 6.49 1.35
N ILE A 21 -21.74 6.97 0.11
CA ILE A 21 -22.85 7.33 -0.78
C ILE A 21 -23.17 6.21 -1.78
N GLY A 22 -22.20 5.34 -2.08
CA GLY A 22 -22.36 4.22 -3.00
C GLY A 22 -22.42 4.63 -4.48
N ARG A 23 -21.98 5.84 -4.83
CA ARG A 23 -22.02 6.37 -6.20
C ARG A 23 -20.62 6.64 -6.76
N PRO A 24 -20.28 6.13 -7.96
CA PRO A 24 -19.01 6.46 -8.61
C PRO A 24 -18.85 7.97 -8.84
N MET A 25 -17.61 8.45 -8.80
CA MET A 25 -17.22 9.86 -9.01
C MET A 25 -17.81 10.86 -8.00
N TYR A 26 -18.54 10.42 -6.97
CA TYR A 26 -19.23 11.34 -6.05
C TYR A 26 -18.28 12.22 -5.24
N GLY A 27 -17.24 11.61 -4.66
CA GLY A 27 -16.17 12.33 -3.99
C GLY A 27 -15.33 13.16 -4.96
N LEU A 28 -14.94 12.59 -6.10
CA LEU A 28 -14.11 13.27 -7.10
C LEU A 28 -14.72 14.57 -7.62
N GLU A 29 -16.03 14.59 -7.85
CA GLU A 29 -16.77 15.77 -8.31
C GLU A 29 -17.16 16.73 -7.17
N GLY A 30 -16.89 16.36 -5.91
CA GLY A 30 -17.22 17.18 -4.74
C GLY A 30 -18.72 17.38 -4.53
N ARG A 31 -19.56 16.39 -4.89
CA ARG A 31 -21.04 16.50 -4.90
C ARG A 31 -21.71 16.46 -3.53
N TYR A 32 -20.96 16.56 -2.43
CA TYR A 32 -21.46 16.42 -1.07
C TYR A 32 -22.46 17.51 -0.67
N GLU A 33 -23.62 17.10 -0.15
CA GLU A 33 -24.59 17.97 0.49
C GLU A 33 -24.19 18.25 1.95
N LYS A 34 -24.68 19.34 2.54
CA LYS A 34 -24.27 19.77 3.90
C LYS A 34 -24.52 18.73 5.00
N THR A 35 -25.49 17.84 4.81
CA THR A 35 -25.88 16.81 5.80
C THR A 35 -25.28 15.44 5.50
N GLN A 36 -24.50 15.30 4.43
CA GLN A 36 -23.91 14.04 4.03
C GLN A 36 -22.52 13.85 4.64
N PRO A 37 -22.09 12.59 4.88
CA PRO A 37 -20.68 12.30 5.15
C PRO A 37 -19.84 12.76 3.96
N ARG A 38 -18.75 13.47 4.26
CA ARG A 38 -17.82 14.02 3.27
C ARG A 38 -16.42 13.48 3.52
N THR A 39 -15.80 12.96 2.46
CA THR A 39 -14.37 12.70 2.43
C THR A 39 -13.62 13.93 1.95
N TYR A 40 -12.34 14.02 2.28
CA TYR A 40 -11.49 15.16 1.95
C TYR A 40 -10.21 14.68 1.29
N GLY A 41 -9.67 15.47 0.38
CA GLY A 41 -8.32 15.26 -0.15
C GLY A 41 -7.25 15.56 0.90
N ARG A 42 -6.01 15.14 0.64
CA ARG A 42 -4.87 15.32 1.55
C ARG A 42 -4.69 16.77 2.04
N GLN A 43 -4.73 17.74 1.12
CA GLN A 43 -4.53 19.16 1.44
C GLN A 43 -5.65 19.72 2.33
N ASP A 44 -6.90 19.38 2.02
CA ASP A 44 -8.05 19.78 2.84
C ASP A 44 -7.99 19.15 4.24
N LEU A 45 -7.60 17.87 4.34
CA LEU A 45 -7.39 17.20 5.64
C LEU A 45 -6.27 17.85 6.45
N ALA A 46 -5.14 18.16 5.82
CA ALA A 46 -4.02 18.84 6.49
C ALA A 46 -4.46 20.20 7.04
N HIS A 47 -5.23 20.96 6.26
CA HIS A 47 -5.80 22.23 6.70
C HIS A 47 -6.76 22.05 7.88
N LEU A 48 -7.70 21.11 7.80
CA LEU A 48 -8.65 20.82 8.87
C LEU A 48 -7.93 20.42 10.18
N LEU A 49 -6.93 19.55 10.10
CA LEU A 49 -6.14 19.14 11.27
C LEU A 49 -5.38 20.32 11.88
N SER A 50 -4.78 21.19 11.06
CA SER A 50 -4.13 22.41 11.55
C SER A 50 -5.12 23.35 12.23
N THR A 51 -6.32 23.57 11.67
CA THR A 51 -7.34 24.42 12.32
C THR A 51 -7.84 23.84 13.65
N ALA A 52 -7.74 22.52 13.85
CA ALA A 52 -8.02 21.86 15.11
C ALA A 52 -6.84 21.90 16.11
N GLY A 53 -5.75 22.61 15.78
CA GLY A 53 -4.55 22.74 16.62
C GLY A 53 -3.53 21.61 16.47
N LEU A 54 -3.73 20.67 15.53
CA LEU A 54 -2.80 19.59 15.20
C LEU A 54 -1.89 20.03 14.05
N ASN A 55 -1.03 21.01 14.34
CA ASN A 55 -0.19 21.67 13.34
C ASN A 55 0.97 20.82 12.82
N VAL A 56 1.24 19.69 13.47
CA VAL A 56 2.28 18.76 13.07
C VAL A 56 1.62 17.45 12.66
N THR A 57 1.70 17.10 11.38
CA THR A 57 1.05 15.91 10.82
C THR A 57 2.05 15.04 10.08
N SER A 58 1.94 13.73 10.23
CA SER A 58 2.57 12.74 9.35
C SER A 58 1.49 11.92 8.66
N PHE A 59 1.55 11.88 7.33
CA PHE A 59 0.63 11.10 6.51
C PHE A 59 1.30 9.79 6.08
N MET A 60 0.50 8.74 6.04
CA MET A 60 0.89 7.43 5.54
C MET A 60 -0.23 6.89 4.67
N ALA A 61 0.14 6.06 3.68
CA ALA A 61 -0.78 5.38 2.80
C ALA A 61 -0.93 3.91 3.22
N PRO A 62 -2.01 3.54 3.92
CA PRO A 62 -2.41 2.15 4.05
C PRO A 62 -2.88 1.60 2.69
N PHE A 63 -2.40 0.42 2.33
CA PHE A 63 -2.75 -0.26 1.09
C PHE A 63 -3.37 -1.64 1.34
N PRO A 64 -4.43 -2.01 0.61
CA PRO A 64 -5.06 -1.21 -0.46
C PRO A 64 -6.06 -0.15 0.04
N ASP A 65 -6.49 -0.27 1.29
CA ASP A 65 -7.37 0.66 2.01
C ASP A 65 -7.07 0.57 3.52
N TYR A 66 -7.55 1.52 4.32
CA TYR A 66 -7.25 1.58 5.76
C TYR A 66 -8.09 0.59 6.57
N LYS A 67 -9.16 0.06 6.00
CA LYS A 67 -10.03 -0.92 6.67
C LYS A 67 -9.37 -2.29 6.83
N LEU A 68 -8.68 -2.75 5.79
CA LEU A 68 -7.97 -4.03 5.75
C LEU A 68 -6.59 -3.88 5.10
N PRO A 69 -5.69 -3.05 5.69
CA PRO A 69 -4.38 -2.82 5.11
C PRO A 69 -3.50 -4.06 5.27
N VAL A 70 -2.78 -4.40 4.20
CA VAL A 70 -1.66 -5.35 4.27
C VAL A 70 -0.32 -4.65 4.28
N SER A 71 -0.29 -3.37 3.94
CA SER A 71 0.90 -2.54 3.95
C SER A 71 0.58 -1.12 4.34
N ILE A 72 1.57 -0.42 4.88
CA ILE A 72 1.51 1.00 5.20
C ILE A 72 2.80 1.63 4.67
N VAL A 73 2.71 2.61 3.78
CA VAL A 73 3.87 3.34 3.25
C VAL A 73 3.89 4.75 3.82
N THR A 74 5.05 5.21 4.29
CA THR A 74 5.21 6.54 4.88
C THR A 74 5.55 7.59 3.82
N GLU A 75 5.47 8.87 4.19
CA GLU A 75 6.01 9.98 3.38
C GLU A 75 7.48 9.75 3.00
N ALA A 76 8.31 9.27 3.94
CA ALA A 76 9.70 8.93 3.68
C ALA A 76 9.82 7.80 2.64
N GLY A 77 8.93 6.80 2.69
CA GLY A 77 8.87 5.72 1.71
C GLY A 77 8.63 6.23 0.28
N PHE A 78 7.66 7.12 0.08
CA PHE A 78 7.40 7.70 -1.25
C PHE A 78 8.53 8.61 -1.77
N CYS A 79 9.33 9.18 -0.86
CA CYS A 79 10.45 10.06 -1.20
C CYS A 79 11.78 9.32 -1.40
N SER A 80 11.87 8.03 -1.08
CA SER A 80 13.11 7.26 -1.14
C SER A 80 13.33 6.64 -2.53
N ASP A 81 14.35 7.09 -3.25
CA ASP A 81 14.65 6.59 -4.61
C ASP A 81 15.19 5.15 -4.63
N GLY A 82 15.78 4.68 -3.52
CA GLY A 82 16.26 3.31 -3.36
C GLY A 82 15.18 2.30 -2.94
N PHE A 83 13.91 2.71 -2.92
CA PHE A 83 12.79 1.95 -2.39
C PHE A 83 11.58 2.00 -3.32
N ASP A 84 11.10 0.84 -3.77
CA ASP A 84 9.88 0.78 -4.58
C ASP A 84 8.62 0.81 -3.68
N ALA A 85 8.17 2.02 -3.34
CA ALA A 85 6.89 2.24 -2.67
C ALA A 85 5.69 1.73 -3.49
N GLY A 86 5.80 1.75 -4.83
CA GLY A 86 4.73 1.33 -5.74
C GLY A 86 4.42 -0.15 -5.62
N ALA A 87 5.41 -0.98 -5.29
CA ALA A 87 5.27 -2.41 -5.05
C ALA A 87 4.15 -2.73 -4.04
N PHE A 88 4.00 -1.95 -2.98
CA PHE A 88 2.98 -2.18 -1.95
C PHE A 88 1.58 -1.80 -2.43
N ALA A 89 1.48 -0.79 -3.30
CA ALA A 89 0.23 -0.33 -3.87
C ALA A 89 -0.30 -1.32 -4.92
N TRP A 90 0.48 -1.62 -5.96
CA TRP A 90 -0.02 -2.43 -7.08
C TRP A 90 -0.25 -3.89 -6.70
N GLN A 91 0.56 -4.48 -5.80
CA GLN A 91 0.40 -5.88 -5.39
C GLN A 91 -0.84 -6.12 -4.52
N SER A 92 -1.35 -5.06 -3.87
CA SER A 92 -2.44 -5.18 -2.91
C SER A 92 -3.80 -4.79 -3.48
N VAL A 93 -3.88 -4.24 -4.69
CA VAL A 93 -5.14 -3.77 -5.32
C VAL A 93 -6.25 -4.80 -5.18
N ARG A 94 -6.01 -6.06 -5.55
CA ARG A 94 -7.01 -7.14 -5.52
C ARG A 94 -7.37 -7.65 -4.12
N ARG A 95 -6.72 -7.14 -3.08
CA ARG A 95 -7.06 -7.43 -1.68
C ARG A 95 -8.13 -6.47 -1.14
N ASP A 96 -8.50 -5.43 -1.87
CA ASP A 96 -9.57 -4.52 -1.48
C ASP A 96 -10.94 -5.17 -1.75
N PRO A 97 -11.70 -5.54 -0.70
CA PRO A 97 -13.02 -6.15 -0.88
C PRO A 97 -14.08 -5.16 -1.37
N GLN A 98 -13.77 -3.86 -1.40
CA GLN A 98 -14.70 -2.81 -1.81
C GLN A 98 -14.62 -2.51 -3.31
N LEU A 99 -13.70 -3.14 -4.05
CA LEU A 99 -13.61 -2.92 -5.49
C LEU A 99 -14.83 -3.49 -6.23
N PRO A 100 -15.41 -2.74 -7.18
CA PRO A 100 -16.43 -3.27 -8.07
C PRO A 100 -15.84 -4.33 -9.00
N ALA A 101 -16.71 -5.18 -9.57
CA ALA A 101 -16.31 -6.20 -10.53
C ALA A 101 -15.67 -5.64 -11.82
N LEU A 102 -16.09 -4.43 -12.23
CA LEU A 102 -15.57 -3.73 -13.39
C LEU A 102 -15.01 -2.39 -12.97
N LEU A 103 -13.78 -2.12 -13.40
CA LEU A 103 -13.08 -0.85 -13.24
C LEU A 103 -12.80 -0.25 -14.61
N GLY A 104 -12.75 1.08 -14.69
CA GLY A 104 -12.43 1.81 -15.92
C GLY A 104 -10.99 1.62 -16.39
N PHE A 105 -10.10 1.21 -15.50
CA PHE A 105 -8.72 0.80 -15.79
C PHE A 105 -8.24 -0.19 -14.72
N ALA A 106 -7.12 -0.87 -14.97
CA ALA A 106 -6.46 -1.74 -13.99
C ALA A 106 -5.54 -0.90 -13.08
N PRO A 107 -5.89 -0.65 -11.80
CA PRO A 107 -5.07 0.20 -10.93
C PRO A 107 -3.65 -0.34 -10.74
N GLU A 108 -3.46 -1.66 -10.83
CA GLU A 108 -2.15 -2.32 -10.75
C GLU A 108 -1.14 -1.78 -11.76
N ARG A 109 -1.62 -1.40 -12.95
CA ARG A 109 -0.79 -0.84 -14.02
C ARG A 109 -0.59 0.66 -13.91
N VAL A 110 -1.49 1.34 -13.19
CA VAL A 110 -1.45 2.80 -13.02
C VAL A 110 -0.58 3.22 -11.85
N TRP A 111 -0.56 2.43 -10.76
CA TRP A 111 0.23 2.71 -9.58
C TRP A 111 1.72 2.99 -9.84
N PRO A 112 2.45 2.18 -10.63
CA PRO A 112 3.85 2.46 -10.94
C PRO A 112 4.05 3.87 -11.52
N GLU A 113 3.17 4.30 -12.42
CA GLU A 113 3.25 5.62 -13.05
C GLU A 113 2.93 6.76 -12.08
N ILE A 114 1.90 6.61 -11.24
CA ILE A 114 1.54 7.56 -10.20
C ILE A 114 2.70 7.79 -9.22
N ILE A 115 3.35 6.69 -8.80
CA ILE A 115 4.45 6.73 -7.84
C ILE A 115 5.69 7.36 -8.46
N ARG A 116 6.02 7.00 -9.70
CA ARG A 116 7.12 7.58 -10.47
C ARG A 116 6.98 9.11 -10.62
N ASN A 117 5.75 9.60 -10.72
CA ASN A 117 5.43 11.02 -10.80
C ASN A 117 5.20 11.68 -9.43
N LYS A 118 5.56 11.01 -8.32
CA LYS A 118 5.48 11.52 -6.95
C LYS A 118 4.05 11.92 -6.51
N LEU A 119 3.04 11.25 -7.06
CA LEU A 119 1.61 11.42 -6.71
C LEU A 119 1.06 10.30 -5.80
N GLY A 120 1.93 9.39 -5.35
CA GLY A 120 1.57 8.17 -4.61
C GLY A 120 0.67 8.41 -3.40
N LEU A 121 1.09 9.34 -2.54
CA LEU A 121 0.35 9.65 -1.32
C LEU A 121 -0.92 10.44 -1.63
N ASP A 122 -0.88 11.41 -2.55
CA ASP A 122 -2.06 12.21 -2.93
C ASP A 122 -3.20 11.36 -3.52
N LEU A 123 -2.87 10.25 -4.17
CA LEU A 123 -3.83 9.32 -4.78
C LEU A 123 -4.02 8.00 -4.01
N ALA A 124 -3.39 7.83 -2.84
CA ALA A 124 -3.66 6.71 -1.94
C ALA A 124 -5.17 6.61 -1.67
N ASN A 125 -5.75 5.40 -1.64
CA ASN A 125 -7.20 5.25 -1.47
C ASN A 125 -7.72 5.78 -0.12
N SER A 126 -6.82 5.84 0.85
CA SER A 126 -7.07 6.29 2.20
C SER A 126 -5.78 6.75 2.87
N PHE A 127 -5.91 7.34 4.05
CA PHE A 127 -4.81 7.83 4.84
C PHE A 127 -4.81 7.21 6.23
N LEU A 128 -3.60 7.02 6.77
CA LEU A 128 -3.35 6.93 8.20
C LEU A 128 -2.55 8.18 8.61
N ILE A 129 -3.09 8.98 9.51
CA ILE A 129 -2.57 10.30 9.86
C ILE A 129 -2.27 10.36 11.35
N VAL A 130 -1.05 10.74 11.68
CA VAL A 130 -0.65 11.11 13.04
C VAL A 130 -0.62 12.63 13.12
N GLY A 131 -1.61 13.22 13.78
CA GLY A 131 -1.62 14.64 14.12
C GLY A 131 -1.15 14.85 15.56
N ALA A 132 -0.29 15.84 15.77
CA ALA A 132 0.30 16.17 17.06
C ALA A 132 0.39 17.69 17.26
N HIS A 133 0.43 18.11 18.53
CA HIS A 133 0.75 19.49 18.91
C HIS A 133 2.26 19.78 18.85
N ALA A 134 3.10 18.75 18.97
CA ALA A 134 4.56 18.86 18.96
C ALA A 134 5.20 17.73 18.11
N PRO A 135 6.35 17.96 17.47
CA PRO A 135 6.99 16.97 16.58
C PRO A 135 7.44 15.68 17.25
N SER A 136 7.72 15.69 18.56
CA SER A 136 8.21 14.51 19.30
C SER A 136 7.23 13.34 19.34
N ALA A 137 5.97 13.53 18.93
CA ALA A 137 4.95 12.50 18.87
C ALA A 137 4.77 11.88 17.47
N LEU A 138 5.57 12.27 16.48
CA LEU A 138 5.50 11.71 15.13
C LEU A 138 6.26 10.36 15.03
N PRO A 139 5.89 9.50 14.05
CA PRO A 139 6.64 8.28 13.75
C PRO A 139 8.11 8.57 13.40
N GLU A 140 8.97 7.57 13.60
CA GLU A 140 10.39 7.66 13.27
C GLU A 140 10.60 7.95 11.77
N PRO A 141 11.38 8.98 11.40
CA PRO A 141 11.52 9.42 10.01
C PRO A 141 12.26 8.40 9.12
N GLN A 142 12.96 7.44 9.74
CA GLN A 142 13.69 6.38 9.04
C GLN A 142 12.79 5.27 8.49
N VAL A 143 11.56 5.12 8.97
CA VAL A 143 10.68 4.04 8.51
C VAL A 143 10.03 4.41 7.18
N LEU A 144 10.23 3.56 6.18
CA LEU A 144 9.72 3.72 4.82
C LEU A 144 8.38 3.02 4.63
N ALA A 145 8.23 1.82 5.18
CA ALA A 145 6.98 1.06 5.10
C ALA A 145 6.91 -0.07 6.12
N TRP A 146 5.69 -0.57 6.32
CA TRP A 146 5.38 -1.86 6.94
C TRP A 146 4.63 -2.75 5.95
N HIS A 147 4.87 -4.06 6.03
CA HIS A 147 4.10 -5.07 5.33
C HIS A 147 3.77 -6.24 6.25
N TYR A 148 2.53 -6.71 6.18
CA TYR A 148 1.97 -7.74 7.04
C TYR A 148 1.60 -8.97 6.23
N SER A 149 2.22 -10.10 6.57
CA SER A 149 1.83 -11.42 6.07
C SER A 149 0.96 -12.11 7.12
N ALA A 150 -0.28 -11.64 7.29
CA ALA A 150 -1.20 -12.13 8.32
C ALA A 150 -2.20 -13.20 7.82
N ASP A 151 -2.36 -13.38 6.50
CA ASP A 151 -3.24 -14.41 5.90
C ASP A 151 -2.59 -15.80 5.87
N ARG A 152 -1.90 -16.18 6.95
CA ARG A 152 -1.17 -17.44 7.08
C ARG A 152 -1.55 -18.12 8.39
N ALA A 153 -1.15 -19.39 8.55
CA ALA A 153 -1.20 -20.01 9.87
C ALA A 153 -0.38 -19.16 10.88
N PRO A 154 -0.82 -19.02 12.14
CA PRO A 154 -0.25 -18.09 13.10
C PRO A 154 1.28 -18.13 13.20
N GLN A 155 1.88 -19.32 13.14
CA GLN A 155 3.34 -19.53 13.22
C GLN A 155 4.14 -18.93 12.06
N TYR A 156 3.48 -18.59 10.95
CA TYR A 156 4.08 -17.96 9.78
C TYR A 156 3.69 -16.49 9.63
N CYS A 157 2.88 -15.96 10.54
CA CYS A 157 2.47 -14.57 10.50
C CYS A 157 3.64 -13.66 10.90
N ARG A 158 3.96 -12.70 10.04
CA ARG A 158 5.08 -11.76 10.25
C ARG A 158 4.77 -10.35 9.77
N GLU A 159 5.46 -9.41 10.38
CA GLU A 159 5.65 -8.04 9.93
C GLU A 159 7.04 -7.92 9.31
N ALA A 160 7.13 -7.16 8.22
CA ALA A 160 8.36 -6.66 7.64
C ALA A 160 8.35 -5.14 7.74
N CYS A 161 9.35 -4.56 8.41
CA CYS A 161 9.55 -3.13 8.52
C CYS A 161 10.74 -2.71 7.66
N PHE A 162 10.52 -1.78 6.75
CA PHE A 162 11.52 -1.26 5.82
C PHE A 162 12.01 0.08 6.35
N SER A 163 13.32 0.20 6.59
CA SER A 163 13.93 1.43 7.11
C SER A 163 15.12 1.86 6.27
N GLY A 164 15.23 3.17 6.01
CA GLY A 164 16.39 3.77 5.35
C GLY A 164 17.34 4.37 6.40
N GLU A 165 18.53 3.80 6.52
CA GLU A 165 19.57 4.33 7.44
C GLU A 165 20.45 5.39 6.76
N THR A 166 20.65 5.27 5.44
CA THR A 166 21.36 6.22 4.57
C THR A 166 20.72 6.28 3.19
N ALA A 167 21.08 7.27 2.36
CA ALA A 167 20.59 7.37 0.98
C ALA A 167 20.93 6.08 0.20
N ASN A 168 19.90 5.38 -0.30
CA ASN A 168 19.96 4.14 -1.07
C ASN A 168 20.25 2.83 -0.33
N GLU A 169 20.38 2.83 1.00
CA GLU A 169 20.48 1.57 1.76
C GLU A 169 19.25 1.35 2.63
N VAL A 170 18.43 0.39 2.19
CA VAL A 170 17.21 -0.01 2.91
C VAL A 170 17.44 -1.37 3.57
N THR A 171 17.17 -1.42 4.87
CA THR A 171 17.16 -2.64 5.67
C THR A 171 15.72 -3.10 5.86
N VAL A 172 15.49 -4.40 5.82
CA VAL A 172 14.20 -5.01 6.16
C VAL A 172 14.38 -5.79 7.45
N SER A 173 13.69 -5.35 8.50
CA SER A 173 13.61 -6.06 9.77
C SER A 173 12.32 -6.88 9.84
N TYR A 174 12.38 -8.09 10.38
CA TYR A 174 11.23 -8.96 10.50
C TYR A 174 10.86 -9.20 11.96
N ARG A 175 9.55 -9.21 12.21
CA ARG A 175 8.97 -9.54 13.52
C ARG A 175 7.86 -10.58 13.35
N ARG A 176 7.92 -11.68 14.10
CA ARG A 176 6.81 -12.64 14.16
C ARG A 176 5.63 -12.01 14.90
N LEU A 177 4.43 -12.13 14.34
CA LEU A 177 3.20 -11.59 14.93
C LEU A 177 2.62 -12.51 16.01
N CYS A 178 2.86 -13.81 15.90
CA CYS A 178 2.44 -14.82 16.88
C CYS A 178 3.68 -15.61 17.36
N PRO A 179 4.54 -15.04 18.21
CA PRO A 179 5.76 -15.72 18.64
C PRO A 179 5.48 -16.97 19.50
N GLU A 180 4.31 -17.02 20.15
CA GLU A 180 3.91 -18.12 21.03
C GLU A 180 3.36 -19.34 20.28
N SER A 181 2.92 -19.17 19.02
CA SER A 181 2.45 -20.31 18.23
C SER A 181 3.63 -21.21 17.88
N LYS A 182 3.52 -22.48 18.25
CA LYS A 182 4.54 -23.48 17.93
C LYS A 182 4.57 -23.70 16.42
N SER A 183 5.78 -23.82 15.86
CA SER A 183 5.92 -24.38 14.52
C SER A 183 5.39 -25.79 14.55
N ASP A 184 4.35 -26.09 13.78
CA ASP A 184 4.12 -27.46 13.35
C ASP A 184 5.45 -27.96 12.76
N HIS A 185 5.81 -29.23 12.99
CA HIS A 185 7.05 -29.87 12.53
C HIS A 185 7.17 -29.95 10.98
N ALA A 186 6.80 -28.88 10.27
CA ALA A 186 6.71 -28.70 8.82
C ALA A 186 8.05 -28.30 8.19
N ASP A 187 9.09 -28.08 9.00
CA ASP A 187 10.45 -28.05 8.49
C ASP A 187 10.81 -29.48 8.06
N SER A 188 10.83 -29.72 6.76
CA SER A 188 11.34 -30.95 6.15
C SER A 188 12.79 -30.75 5.73
N GLU A 189 13.47 -31.82 5.30
CA GLU A 189 14.81 -31.68 4.67
C GLU A 189 14.78 -30.77 3.44
N SER A 190 13.63 -30.63 2.77
CA SER A 190 13.49 -29.90 1.49
C SER A 190 12.91 -28.49 1.63
N VAL A 191 12.17 -28.19 2.70
CA VAL A 191 11.50 -26.90 2.90
C VAL A 191 11.59 -26.50 4.37
N ARG A 192 12.18 -25.33 4.62
CA ARG A 192 12.30 -24.72 5.95
C ARG A 192 11.72 -23.32 5.96
N PHE A 193 10.96 -22.97 6.98
CA PHE A 193 10.52 -21.58 7.16
C PHE A 193 11.64 -20.76 7.81
N ASP A 194 12.29 -19.90 7.02
CA ASP A 194 13.29 -18.96 7.52
C ASP A 194 12.69 -17.55 7.66
N CYS A 195 12.90 -16.96 8.84
CA CYS A 195 12.47 -15.60 9.15
C CYS A 195 13.66 -14.89 9.83
N PRO A 196 14.67 -14.48 9.04
CA PRO A 196 15.85 -13.80 9.58
C PRO A 196 15.44 -12.52 10.30
N GLN A 197 16.25 -12.05 11.24
CA GLN A 197 15.93 -10.82 11.97
C GLN A 197 16.00 -9.59 11.05
N ASN A 198 17.04 -9.51 10.21
CA ASN A 198 17.27 -8.41 9.27
C ASN A 198 17.83 -8.94 7.94
N VAL A 199 17.47 -8.29 6.84
CA VAL A 199 18.07 -8.51 5.51
C VAL A 199 18.24 -7.19 4.79
N ARG A 200 19.12 -7.16 3.78
CA ARG A 200 19.21 -6.04 2.85
C ARG A 200 18.02 -6.06 1.88
N TYR A 201 17.37 -4.92 1.68
CA TYR A 201 16.38 -4.76 0.62
C TYR A 201 17.06 -4.92 -0.75
N THR A 202 16.45 -5.72 -1.62
CA THR A 202 16.94 -5.93 -2.99
C THR A 202 15.94 -5.30 -3.96
N PRO A 203 16.31 -4.19 -4.63
CA PRO A 203 15.45 -3.61 -5.65
C PRO A 203 15.40 -4.52 -6.88
N GLY A 204 14.28 -4.49 -7.58
CA GLY A 204 14.13 -5.27 -8.81
C GLY A 204 12.70 -5.25 -9.31
N ARG A 205 12.50 -5.78 -10.51
CA ARG A 205 11.17 -5.99 -11.07
C ARG A 205 10.67 -7.37 -10.68
N LEU A 206 9.43 -7.43 -10.18
CA LEU A 206 8.82 -8.70 -9.80
C LEU A 206 8.26 -9.41 -11.04
N LEU A 207 8.40 -10.73 -11.09
CA LEU A 207 7.81 -11.55 -12.15
C LEU A 207 6.29 -11.40 -12.23
N SER A 208 5.62 -11.22 -11.09
CA SER A 208 4.18 -10.93 -11.06
C SER A 208 3.83 -9.60 -11.75
N GLN A 209 4.71 -8.61 -11.69
CA GLN A 209 4.54 -7.35 -12.41
C GLN A 209 4.70 -7.55 -13.92
N GLU A 210 5.74 -8.27 -14.34
CA GLU A 210 5.95 -8.62 -15.74
C GLU A 210 4.75 -9.39 -16.32
N PHE A 211 4.18 -10.29 -15.53
CA PHE A 211 2.98 -11.03 -15.92
C PHE A 211 1.75 -10.13 -16.03
N ILE A 212 1.54 -9.19 -15.08
CA ILE A 212 0.45 -8.20 -15.17
C ILE A 212 0.59 -7.34 -16.43
N ASP A 213 1.80 -6.91 -16.75
CA ASP A 213 2.06 -6.10 -17.94
C ASP A 213 1.81 -6.89 -19.23
N LEU A 214 2.26 -8.15 -19.28
CA LEU A 214 2.01 -9.05 -20.40
C LEU A 214 0.51 -9.27 -20.62
N MET A 215 -0.22 -9.65 -19.59
CA MET A 215 -1.67 -9.93 -19.67
C MET A 215 -2.50 -8.67 -19.90
N GLY A 216 -1.97 -7.50 -19.52
CA GLY A 216 -2.60 -6.21 -19.77
C GLY A 216 -2.28 -5.61 -21.14
N SER A 217 -1.44 -6.25 -21.95
CA SER A 217 -1.08 -5.75 -23.28
C SER A 217 -2.15 -6.10 -24.33
N ASP A 218 -2.39 -5.18 -25.26
CA ASP A 218 -3.28 -5.45 -26.39
C ASP A 218 -2.70 -6.56 -27.25
N GLY A 219 -3.54 -7.55 -27.59
CA GLY A 219 -3.12 -8.69 -28.41
C GLY A 219 -2.28 -9.74 -27.66
N TRP A 220 -2.30 -9.76 -26.32
CA TRP A 220 -1.74 -10.88 -25.55
C TRP A 220 -2.32 -12.23 -26.03
N SER A 221 -1.54 -13.30 -25.93
CA SER A 221 -1.95 -14.63 -26.36
C SER A 221 -1.62 -15.69 -25.31
N THR A 222 -2.26 -16.86 -25.43
CA THR A 222 -1.90 -18.02 -24.61
C THR A 222 -0.48 -18.49 -24.87
N GLU A 223 0.06 -18.26 -26.07
CA GLU A 223 1.45 -18.54 -26.43
C GLU A 223 2.41 -17.63 -25.68
N SER A 224 2.13 -16.32 -25.62
CA SER A 224 2.98 -15.36 -24.90
C SER A 224 2.96 -15.63 -23.39
N ALA A 225 1.78 -15.92 -22.83
CA ALA A 225 1.65 -16.35 -21.44
C ALA A 225 2.40 -17.66 -21.17
N GLY A 226 2.30 -18.64 -22.07
CA GLY A 226 3.04 -19.89 -21.97
C GLY A 226 4.56 -19.70 -22.08
N GLY A 227 5.01 -18.74 -22.91
CA GLY A 227 6.40 -18.34 -23.03
C GLY A 227 6.95 -17.75 -21.72
N PHE A 228 6.18 -16.88 -21.07
CA PHE A 228 6.52 -16.35 -19.74
C PHE A 228 6.67 -17.47 -18.70
N VAL A 229 5.72 -18.40 -18.63
CA VAL A 229 5.78 -19.52 -17.66
C VAL A 229 7.01 -20.39 -17.90
N ARG A 230 7.39 -20.66 -19.16
CA ARG A 230 8.59 -21.43 -19.50
C ARG A 230 9.90 -20.71 -19.20
N HIS A 231 9.92 -19.38 -19.17
CA HIS A 231 11.11 -18.64 -18.75
C HIS A 231 11.39 -18.80 -17.25
N TYR A 232 10.33 -19.06 -16.47
CA TYR A 232 10.40 -19.19 -15.02
C TYR A 232 10.66 -20.62 -14.52
N ALA A 233 10.16 -21.63 -15.25
CA ALA A 233 10.29 -23.05 -14.90
C ALA A 233 11.68 -23.61 -15.18
#